data_AF-A0AA39JYT8-F1
#
_entry.id   AF-A0AA39JYT8-F1
#
_cell.length_a   1.000
_cell.length_b   1.000
_cell.length_c   1.000
_cell.angle_alpha   90.00
_cell.angle_beta   90.00
_cell.angle_gamma   90.00
#
_symmetry.space_group_name_H-M   'P 1'
#
loop_
_entity.id
_entity.type
_entity.pdbx_description
1 polymer ?
#
loop_
_entity_poly.entity_id
_entity_poly.type
_entity_poly.pdbx_seq_one_letter_code
_entity_poly.pdbx_strand_id
1 'polypeptide(L)'
;RHHPHPNICQYRGYIADETGRVTGLCLQKHQYMLAIAVWKKIDIDWDVVMKDYKSAIDHLHSLGWIHNDISSGNLMIDYNLRGGIIDFGGSTREGASIDIETPFWSRGSRVAEKENDYYGLRRAE
;
A
#
# COMPACT_ATOMS: atom_id res chain seq x y z
N ARG A 1 -11.39 -7.03 12.32
CA ARG A 1 -9.98 -7.06 11.86
C ARG A 1 -9.19 -7.93 12.84
N HIS A 2 -8.57 -9.02 12.38
CA HIS A 2 -7.86 -9.97 13.27
C HIS A 2 -6.37 -9.64 13.45
N HIS A 3 -5.75 -8.93 12.48
CA HIS A 3 -4.30 -8.63 12.49
C HIS A 3 -4.01 -7.19 12.03
N PRO A 4 -4.34 -6.16 12.84
CA PRO A 4 -4.07 -4.77 12.49
C PRO A 4 -2.57 -4.45 12.47
N HIS A 5 -2.16 -3.49 11.64
CA HIS A 5 -0.80 -2.92 11.62
C HIS A 5 -0.91 -1.39 11.48
N PRO A 6 -0.10 -0.59 12.21
CA PRO A 6 -0.21 0.87 12.20
C PRO A 6 0.04 1.49 10.82
N ASN A 7 0.94 0.91 10.02
CA ASN A 7 1.29 1.39 8.68
C ASN A 7 0.45 0.74 7.55
N ILE A 8 -0.67 0.08 7.88
CA ILE A 8 -1.65 -0.39 6.90
C ILE A 8 -2.94 0.42 7.07
N CYS A 9 -3.38 1.07 5.98
CA CYS A 9 -4.53 1.96 6.01
C CYS A 9 -5.77 1.32 6.65
N GLN A 10 -6.41 2.04 7.57
CA GLN A 10 -7.59 1.55 8.25
C GLN A 10 -8.88 1.70 7.44
N TYR A 11 -9.54 0.56 7.18
CA TYR A 11 -10.93 0.54 6.74
C TYR A 11 -11.86 0.88 7.91
N ARG A 12 -12.69 1.91 7.72
CA ARG A 12 -13.63 2.45 8.73
C ARG A 12 -15.09 2.12 8.41
N GLY A 13 -15.39 1.61 7.23
CA GLY A 13 -16.74 1.29 6.78
C GLY A 13 -16.97 1.68 5.33
N TYR A 14 -18.24 1.71 4.93
CA TYR A 14 -18.65 2.12 3.59
C TYR A 14 -19.88 3.02 3.68
N ILE A 15 -20.13 3.76 2.60
CA ILE A 15 -21.34 4.54 2.39
C ILE A 15 -22.21 3.79 1.40
N ALA A 16 -23.51 3.72 1.66
CA ALA A 16 -24.50 3.16 0.75
C ALA A 16 -25.54 4.23 0.35
N ASP A 17 -26.07 4.12 -0.86
CA ASP A 17 -27.24 4.87 -1.27
C ASP A 17 -28.54 4.30 -0.68
N GLU A 18 -29.66 4.96 -0.95
CA GLU A 18 -31.00 4.57 -0.49
C GLU A 18 -31.45 3.18 -0.96
N THR A 19 -30.80 2.63 -2.00
CA THR A 19 -31.06 1.27 -2.50
C THR A 19 -30.19 0.21 -1.81
N GLY A 20 -29.27 0.63 -0.93
CA GLY A 20 -28.31 -0.25 -0.27
C GLY A 20 -27.05 -0.54 -1.08
N ARG A 21 -26.86 0.11 -2.24
CA ARG A 21 -25.66 -0.09 -3.06
C ARG A 21 -24.49 0.72 -2.50
N VAL A 22 -23.30 0.10 -2.43
CA VAL A 22 -22.07 0.76 -1.97
C VAL A 22 -21.67 1.86 -2.95
N THR A 23 -21.54 3.09 -2.45
CA THR A 23 -21.15 4.28 -3.23
C THR A 23 -19.80 4.87 -2.79
N GLY A 24 -19.26 4.43 -1.66
CA GLY A 24 -17.94 4.85 -1.21
C GLY A 24 -17.36 3.97 -0.12
N LEU A 25 -16.02 3.92 -0.05
CA LEU A 25 -15.29 3.30 1.05
C LEU A 25 -14.77 4.40 1.98
N CYS A 26 -14.95 4.20 3.29
CA CYS A 26 -14.41 5.09 4.31
C CYS A 26 -13.07 4.53 4.78
N LEU A 27 -11.98 5.22 4.43
CA LEU A 27 -10.62 4.84 4.78
C LEU A 27 -9.97 5.88 5.71
N GLN A 28 -8.92 5.47 6.42
CA GLN A 28 -8.06 6.39 7.18
C GLN A 28 -7.48 7.45 6.25
N LYS A 29 -7.65 8.72 6.66
CA LYS A 29 -7.09 9.85 5.95
C LYS A 29 -5.57 9.92 6.17
N HIS A 30 -4.84 10.04 5.08
CA HIS A 30 -3.41 10.34 5.05
C HIS A 30 -3.21 11.76 4.50
N GLN A 31 -2.04 12.34 4.74
CA GLN A 31 -1.77 13.71 4.34
C GLN A 31 -1.37 13.80 2.87
N TYR A 32 -0.45 12.94 2.41
CA TYR A 32 0.05 12.93 1.04
C TYR A 32 0.26 11.50 0.52
N MET A 33 0.14 11.31 -0.79
CA MET A 33 0.82 10.21 -1.48
C MET A 33 2.32 10.53 -1.53
N LEU A 34 3.18 9.51 -1.52
CA LEU A 34 4.64 9.68 -1.58
C LEU A 34 5.04 10.49 -2.83
N ALA A 35 4.45 10.20 -3.99
CA ALA A 35 4.70 10.95 -5.22
C ALA A 35 4.47 12.47 -5.05
N ILE A 36 3.42 12.85 -4.32
CA ILE A 36 3.09 14.25 -4.05
C ILE A 36 4.05 14.85 -3.02
N ALA A 37 4.41 14.10 -1.98
CA ALA A 37 5.37 14.55 -0.97
C ALA A 37 6.73 14.89 -1.61
N VAL A 38 7.23 14.02 -2.50
CA VAL A 38 8.45 14.23 -3.28
C VAL A 38 8.33 15.47 -4.16
N TRP A 39 7.25 15.56 -4.96
CA TRP A 39 7.03 16.70 -5.85
C TRP A 39 6.97 18.04 -5.10
N LYS A 40 6.31 18.05 -3.94
CA LYS A 40 6.22 19.22 -3.06
C LYS A 40 7.47 19.48 -2.23
N LYS A 41 8.46 18.59 -2.25
CA LYS A 41 9.66 18.63 -1.40
C LYS A 41 9.31 18.74 0.08
N ILE A 42 8.33 17.94 0.52
CA ILE A 42 8.03 17.82 1.95
C ILE A 42 9.26 17.24 2.64
N ASP A 43 9.66 17.84 3.74
CA ASP A 43 10.76 17.36 4.57
C ASP A 43 10.32 16.09 5.30
N ILE A 44 10.79 14.94 4.82
CA ILE A 44 10.50 13.62 5.39
C ILE A 44 11.80 12.92 5.71
N ASP A 45 11.79 12.16 6.80
CA ASP A 45 12.87 11.23 7.12
C ASP A 45 12.65 9.93 6.32
N TRP A 46 13.46 9.77 5.27
CA TRP A 46 13.37 8.63 4.35
C TRP A 46 13.62 7.29 5.03
N ASP A 47 14.58 7.21 5.95
CA ASP A 47 14.89 5.97 6.66
C ASP A 47 13.70 5.53 7.51
N VAL A 48 13.07 6.49 8.17
CA VAL A 48 11.86 6.28 8.96
C VAL A 48 10.70 5.79 8.10
N VAL A 49 10.42 6.48 6.99
CA VAL A 49 9.29 6.19 6.11
C VAL A 49 9.47 4.84 5.40
N MET A 50 10.67 4.54 4.90
CA MET A 50 10.96 3.25 4.27
C MET A 50 10.88 2.09 5.26
N LYS A 51 11.32 2.29 6.51
CA LYS A 51 11.14 1.30 7.58
C LYS A 51 9.67 1.00 7.87
N ASP A 52 8.81 2.03 7.87
CA ASP A 52 7.38 1.87 8.06
C ASP A 52 6.72 1.05 6.93
N TYR A 53 7.04 1.38 5.68
CA TYR A 53 6.53 0.63 4.53
C TYR A 53 6.98 -0.82 4.55
N LYS A 54 8.27 -1.07 4.81
CA LYS A 54 8.80 -2.41 4.92
C LYS A 54 8.12 -3.20 6.05
N SER A 55 7.90 -2.58 7.21
CA SER A 55 7.18 -3.23 8.33
C SER A 55 5.76 -3.63 7.95
N ALA A 56 5.03 -2.77 7.22
CA ALA A 56 3.69 -3.10 6.72
C ALA A 56 3.70 -4.27 5.71
N ILE A 57 4.65 -4.27 4.78
CA ILE A 57 4.78 -5.35 3.78
C ILE A 57 5.18 -6.67 4.44
N ASP A 58 6.16 -6.66 5.34
CA ASP A 58 6.57 -7.85 6.08
C ASP A 58 5.41 -8.42 6.90
N HIS A 59 4.59 -7.56 7.52
CA HIS A 59 3.36 -7.97 8.21
C HIS A 59 2.36 -8.63 7.25
N LEU A 60 2.10 -8.03 6.09
CA LEU A 60 1.20 -8.60 5.08
C LEU A 60 1.70 -9.99 4.59
N HIS A 61 3.01 -10.10 4.32
CA HIS A 61 3.66 -11.33 3.90
C HIS A 61 3.60 -12.41 4.98
N SER A 62 3.72 -12.05 6.26
CA SER A 62 3.58 -12.98 7.39
C SER A 62 2.19 -13.63 7.46
N LEU A 63 1.18 -12.96 6.91
CA LEU A 63 -0.20 -13.44 6.81
C LEU A 63 -0.46 -14.23 5.51
N GLY A 64 0.56 -14.42 4.68
CA GLY A 64 0.49 -15.14 3.40
C GLY A 64 -0.20 -14.34 2.28
N TRP A 65 -0.14 -13.01 2.35
CA TRP A 65 -0.66 -12.11 1.32
C TRP A 65 0.48 -11.34 0.68
N ILE A 66 0.37 -11.10 -0.62
CA ILE A 66 1.28 -10.25 -1.41
C ILE A 66 0.46 -9.07 -1.93
N HIS A 67 0.99 -7.86 -1.85
CA HIS A 67 0.30 -6.64 -2.28
C HIS A 67 0.19 -6.55 -3.81
N ASN A 68 1.29 -6.89 -4.51
CA ASN A 68 1.52 -6.87 -5.96
C ASN A 68 1.48 -5.50 -6.64
N ASP A 69 0.96 -4.47 -5.99
CA ASP A 69 0.87 -3.12 -6.56
C ASP A 69 1.52 -2.03 -5.69
N ILE A 70 2.77 -2.24 -5.28
CA ILE A 70 3.53 -1.22 -4.56
C ILE A 70 4.03 -0.15 -5.53
N SER A 71 3.56 1.09 -5.34
CA SER A 71 3.94 2.25 -6.13
C SER A 71 3.93 3.53 -5.31
N SER A 72 4.54 4.61 -5.81
CA SER A 72 4.49 5.92 -5.15
C SER A 72 3.09 6.53 -5.02
N GLY A 73 2.08 5.97 -5.71
CA GLY A 73 0.66 6.29 -5.54
C GLY A 73 -0.01 5.53 -4.39
N ASN A 74 0.50 4.35 -4.03
CA ASN A 74 -0.05 3.48 -2.98
C ASN A 74 0.75 3.57 -1.66
N LEU A 75 1.88 4.26 -1.67
CA LEU A 75 2.66 4.64 -0.51
C LEU A 75 2.22 6.03 -0.02
N MET A 76 1.85 6.13 1.24
CA MET A 76 1.26 7.32 1.86
C MET A 76 2.12 7.88 2.98
N ILE A 77 2.05 9.19 3.19
CA ILE A 77 2.59 9.90 4.34
C ILE A 77 1.42 10.40 5.19
N ASP A 78 1.42 10.05 6.47
CA ASP A 78 0.42 10.53 7.43
C ASP A 78 0.78 11.89 8.04
N TYR A 79 -0.08 12.39 8.94
CA TYR A 79 0.11 13.68 9.60
C TYR A 79 1.29 13.74 10.58
N ASN A 80 1.85 12.58 10.96
CA ASN A 80 3.01 12.46 11.83
C ASN A 80 4.29 12.18 11.00
N LEU A 81 4.24 12.37 9.67
CA LEU A 81 5.31 12.06 8.73
C LEU A 81 5.75 10.59 8.77
N ARG A 82 4.80 9.69 9.02
CA ARG A 82 5.00 8.23 9.01
C ARG A 82 4.49 7.61 7.73
N GLY A 83 5.08 6.50 7.33
CA GLY A 83 4.70 5.76 6.14
C GLY A 83 3.43 4.93 6.35
N GLY A 84 2.53 4.87 5.36
CA GLY A 84 1.39 3.96 5.32
C GLY A 84 1.15 3.37 3.94
N ILE A 85 0.52 2.20 3.87
CA ILE A 85 0.19 1.51 2.60
C ILE A 85 -1.33 1.49 2.40
N ILE A 86 -1.76 1.82 1.18
CA ILE A 86 -3.16 1.76 0.72
C ILE A 86 -3.29 0.84 -0.49
N ASP A 87 -4.54 0.67 -0.92
CA ASP A 87 -4.95 -0.02 -2.16
C ASP A 87 -4.56 -1.50 -2.27
N PHE A 88 -5.33 -2.32 -1.56
CA PHE A 88 -5.18 -3.78 -1.56
C PHE A 88 -5.99 -4.45 -2.67
N GLY A 89 -6.47 -3.72 -3.68
CA GLY A 89 -7.30 -4.28 -4.76
C GLY A 89 -6.58 -5.37 -5.57
N GLY A 90 -5.26 -5.27 -5.68
CA GLY A 90 -4.40 -6.25 -6.34
C GLY A 90 -3.84 -7.35 -5.44
N SER A 91 -4.13 -7.31 -4.14
CA SER A 91 -3.54 -8.23 -3.19
C SER A 91 -4.09 -9.64 -3.35
N THR A 92 -3.20 -10.63 -3.37
CA THR A 92 -3.58 -12.05 -3.46
C THR A 92 -2.67 -12.94 -2.63
N ARG A 93 -2.99 -14.23 -2.56
CA ARG A 93 -2.19 -15.23 -1.84
C ARG A 93 -0.85 -15.45 -2.52
N GLU A 94 0.18 -15.67 -1.73
CA GLU A 94 1.50 -16.08 -2.22
C GLU A 94 1.36 -17.30 -3.16
N GLY A 95 1.99 -17.24 -4.34
CA GLY A 95 1.91 -18.27 -5.38
C GLY A 95 0.71 -18.18 -6.32
N ALA A 96 -0.26 -17.29 -6.09
CA ALA A 96 -1.39 -17.12 -7.00
C ALA A 96 -0.98 -16.43 -8.31
N SER A 97 -1.68 -16.72 -9.41
CA SER A 97 -1.49 -16.01 -10.68
C SER A 97 -1.94 -14.56 -10.59
N ILE A 98 -1.18 -13.65 -11.20
CA ILE A 98 -1.48 -12.22 -11.27
C ILE A 98 -1.37 -11.70 -12.70
N ASP A 99 -2.18 -10.69 -12.99
CA ASP A 99 -2.16 -9.93 -14.25
C ASP A 99 -2.06 -8.42 -13.95
N ILE A 100 -1.26 -8.09 -12.94
CA ILE A 100 -1.08 -6.71 -12.46
C ILE A 100 0.30 -6.25 -12.86
N GLU A 101 0.35 -5.15 -13.60
CA GLU A 101 1.59 -4.48 -13.96
C GLU A 101 1.44 -2.97 -13.79
N THR A 102 2.28 -2.42 -12.91
CA THR A 102 2.42 -0.98 -12.76
C THR A 102 3.72 -0.56 -13.46
N PRO A 103 3.67 0.24 -14.54
CA PRO A 103 4.85 0.60 -15.31
C PRO A 103 5.96 1.16 -14.43
N PHE A 104 7.18 0.64 -14.59
CA PHE A 104 8.36 0.97 -13.77
C PHE A 104 8.29 0.56 -12.29
N TRP A 105 7.19 -0.01 -11.80
CA TRP A 105 7.04 -0.48 -10.42
C TRP A 105 6.91 -2.00 -10.32
N SER A 106 6.54 -2.67 -11.41
CA SER A 106 6.43 -4.13 -11.49
C SER A 106 7.68 -4.79 -12.08
N ARG A 107 7.91 -6.04 -11.67
CA ARG A 107 8.91 -6.97 -12.23
C ARG A 107 8.42 -7.69 -13.50
N GLY A 108 7.15 -7.55 -13.86
CA GLY A 108 6.52 -8.35 -14.92
C GLY A 108 6.30 -9.83 -14.52
N SER A 109 6.35 -10.13 -13.22
CA SER A 109 6.01 -11.47 -12.72
C SER A 109 4.52 -11.75 -12.91
N ARG A 110 4.18 -12.99 -13.28
CA ARG A 110 2.80 -13.48 -13.41
C ARG A 110 2.36 -14.28 -12.20
N VAL A 111 3.18 -14.28 -11.15
CA VAL A 111 2.93 -14.97 -9.89
C VAL A 111 3.11 -13.98 -8.74
N ALA A 112 2.21 -14.05 -7.76
CA ALA A 112 2.29 -13.29 -6.54
C ALA A 112 3.46 -13.78 -5.67
N GLU A 113 4.53 -13.01 -5.64
CA GLU A 113 5.76 -13.31 -4.91
C GLU A 113 6.11 -12.12 -4.02
N LYS A 114 6.67 -12.37 -2.83
CA LYS A 114 7.12 -11.31 -1.91
C LYS A 114 8.07 -10.31 -2.58
N GLU A 115 8.88 -10.80 -3.51
CA GLU A 115 9.82 -10.00 -4.26
C GLU A 115 9.15 -8.97 -5.19
N ASN A 116 7.89 -9.14 -5.56
CA ASN A 116 7.13 -8.12 -6.29
C ASN A 116 6.98 -6.85 -5.44
N ASP A 117 6.63 -7.01 -4.16
CA ASP A 117 6.46 -5.89 -3.23
C ASP A 117 7.80 -5.25 -2.86
N TYR A 118 8.83 -6.06 -2.58
CA TYR A 118 10.17 -5.56 -2.27
C TYR A 118 10.80 -4.82 -3.45
N TYR A 119 10.55 -5.26 -4.68
CA TYR A 119 10.97 -4.52 -5.86
C TYR A 119 10.30 -3.15 -5.94
N GLY A 120 8.99 -3.08 -5.71
CA GLY A 120 8.28 -1.81 -5.64
C GLY A 120 8.85 -0.88 -4.57
N LEU A 121 9.17 -1.39 -3.37
CA LEU A 121 9.80 -0.58 -2.32
C LEU A 121 11.18 -0.02 -2.73
N ARG A 122 12.04 -0.82 -3.37
CA ARG A 122 13.35 -0.34 -3.86
C ARG A 122 13.25 0.72 -4.97
N ARG A 123 12.10 0.84 -5.64
CA ARG A 123 11.85 1.92 -6.61
C ARG A 123 11.42 3.23 -5.94
N ALA A 124 11.03 3.18 -4.67
CA ALA A 124 10.66 4.35 -3.89
C ALA A 124 11.85 5.00 -3.16
N GLU A 125 12.95 4.27 -2.99
CA GLU A 125 14.26 4.77 -2.53
C GLU A 125 14.94 5.62 -3.61
#